data_AF-A0A2G9T777-F1
#
_entry.id   AF-A0A2G9T777-F1
#
_cell.length_a   1.000
_cell.length_b   1.000
_cell.length_c   1.000
_cell.angle_alpha   90.00
_cell.angle_beta   90.00
_cell.angle_gamma   90.00
#
_symmetry.space_group_name_H-M   'P 1'
#
loop_
_entity.id
_entity.type
_entity.pdbx_description
1 polymer ?
#
loop_
_entity_poly.entity_id
_entity_poly.type
_entity_poly.pdbx_seq_one_letter_code
_entity_poly.pdbx_strand_id
1 'polypeptide(L)' 'EDEANMVSSGEENRLHEDLSSSLEDLVGNFDERINSCLKNPDVNTEDIAPVQVRTQDEVMAESQ' A
#
# COMPACT_ATOMS: atom_id res chain seq x y z
N GLU A 1 15.80 -45.54 13.24
CA GLU A 1 15.19 -45.16 11.95
C GLU A 1 14.98 -43.64 11.95
N ASP A 2 16.02 -42.87 12.32
CA ASP A 2 15.84 -41.51 12.82
C ASP A 2 16.53 -40.42 11.99
N GLU A 3 17.21 -40.80 10.90
CA GLU A 3 17.90 -39.82 10.05
C GLU A 3 17.03 -39.28 8.89
N ALA A 4 15.95 -39.97 8.52
CA ALA A 4 15.13 -39.59 7.37
C ALA A 4 14.08 -38.49 7.67
N ASN A 5 13.80 -38.20 8.95
CA ASN A 5 12.72 -37.27 9.34
C ASN A 5 13.18 -35.81 9.57
N MET A 6 14.50 -35.52 9.55
CA MET A 6 15.01 -34.17 9.81
C MET A 6 15.27 -33.33 8.54
N VAL A 7 15.26 -33.96 7.36
CA VAL A 7 15.46 -33.28 6.06
C VAL A 7 14.23 -32.49 5.62
N SER A 8 13.01 -32.96 5.92
CA SER A 8 11.77 -32.36 5.40
C SER A 8 11.50 -30.95 5.95
N SER A 9 11.80 -30.68 7.21
CA SER A 9 11.51 -29.36 7.81
C SER A 9 12.47 -28.25 7.37
N GLY A 10 13.69 -28.59 6.94
CA GLY A 10 14.68 -27.61 6.49
C GLY A 10 14.42 -27.06 5.09
N GLU A 11 13.83 -27.87 4.20
CA GLU A 11 13.47 -27.47 2.85
C GLU A 11 12.22 -26.58 2.84
N GLU A 12 11.20 -26.94 3.62
CA GLU A 12 9.99 -26.11 3.83
C GLU A 12 10.34 -24.70 4.33
N ASN A 13 11.29 -24.61 5.27
CA ASN A 13 11.71 -23.33 5.85
C ASN A 13 12.47 -22.46 4.84
N ARG A 14 13.30 -23.07 3.98
CA ARG A 14 14.00 -22.38 2.89
C ARG A 14 13.05 -21.90 1.81
N LEU A 15 12.10 -22.73 1.42
CA LEU A 15 11.05 -22.36 0.46
C LEU A 15 10.20 -21.21 1.00
N HIS A 16 9.88 -21.24 2.30
CA HIS A 16 9.15 -20.14 2.94
C HIS A 16 9.97 -18.83 2.92
N GLU A 17 11.28 -18.89 3.15
CA GLU A 17 12.18 -17.73 3.11
C GLU A 17 12.31 -17.17 1.68
N ASP A 18 12.50 -18.04 0.69
CA ASP A 18 12.55 -17.68 -0.74
C ASP A 18 11.22 -17.10 -1.24
N LEU A 19 10.08 -17.66 -0.83
CA LEU A 19 8.76 -17.14 -1.16
C LEU A 19 8.49 -15.80 -0.47
N SER A 20 8.91 -15.66 0.79
CA SER A 20 8.73 -14.41 1.55
C SER A 20 9.53 -13.25 0.97
N SER A 21 10.77 -13.50 0.54
CA SER A 21 11.58 -12.50 -0.17
C SER A 21 10.99 -12.11 -1.52
N SER A 22 10.55 -13.10 -2.33
CA SER A 22 9.88 -12.82 -3.60
C SER A 22 8.56 -12.07 -3.43
N LEU A 23 7.81 -12.32 -2.35
CA LEU A 23 6.56 -11.61 -2.05
C LEU A 23 6.83 -10.17 -1.61
N GLU A 24 7.83 -9.97 -0.76
CA GLU A 24 8.27 -8.63 -0.35
C GLU A 24 8.71 -7.80 -1.56
N ASP A 25 9.50 -8.39 -2.46
CA ASP A 25 9.91 -7.73 -3.71
C ASP A 25 8.72 -7.42 -4.62
N LEU A 26 7.74 -8.33 -4.74
CA LEU A 26 6.53 -8.13 -5.54
C LEU A 26 5.65 -7.01 -4.97
N VAL A 27 5.44 -7.02 -3.66
CA VAL A 27 4.64 -6.01 -2.94
C VAL A 27 5.34 -4.66 -2.99
N GLY A 28 6.65 -4.63 -2.79
CA GLY A 28 7.47 -3.41 -2.91
C GLY A 28 7.37 -2.79 -4.32
N ASN A 29 7.50 -3.61 -5.37
CA ASN A 29 7.37 -3.13 -6.75
C ASN A 29 5.95 -2.65 -7.08
N PHE A 30 4.93 -3.32 -6.52
CA PHE A 30 3.54 -2.90 -6.64
C PHE A 30 3.29 -1.54 -5.97
N ASP A 31 3.75 -1.35 -4.74
CA ASP A 31 3.61 -0.09 -4.00
C ASP A 31 4.38 1.06 -4.66
N GLU A 32 5.58 0.81 -5.17
CA GLU A 32 6.34 1.78 -5.96
C GLU A 32 5.58 2.21 -7.22
N ARG A 33 5.00 1.25 -7.96
CA ARG A 33 4.20 1.56 -9.16
C ARG A 33 2.94 2.34 -8.82
N ILE A 34 2.20 1.93 -7.79
CA ILE A 34 0.99 2.64 -7.32
C ILE A 34 1.34 4.07 -6.93
N ASN A 35 2.40 4.26 -6.14
CA ASN A 35 2.85 5.60 -5.75
C ASN A 35 3.24 6.42 -6.98
N SER A 36 3.99 5.88 -7.93
CA SER A 36 4.38 6.63 -9.14
C SER A 36 3.19 7.02 -10.02
N CYS A 37 2.16 6.16 -10.09
CA CYS A 37 1.02 6.37 -10.97
C CYS A 37 -0.06 7.27 -10.36
N LEU A 38 -0.28 7.19 -9.04
CA LEU A 38 -1.38 7.88 -8.36
C LEU A 38 -0.91 9.12 -7.59
N LYS A 39 0.36 9.23 -7.24
CA LYS A 39 0.92 10.38 -6.55
C LYS A 39 1.62 11.26 -7.57
N ASN A 40 0.98 12.35 -7.97
CA ASN A 40 1.65 13.41 -8.70
C ASN A 40 2.14 14.45 -7.67
N PRO A 41 3.42 14.39 -7.22
CA PRO A 41 3.93 15.28 -6.17
C PRO A 41 3.95 16.75 -6.59
N ASP A 42 3.90 17.02 -7.89
CA ASP A 42 3.89 18.38 -8.45
C ASP A 42 2.48 18.99 -8.47
N VAL A 43 1.44 18.23 -8.12
CA VAL A 43 0.05 18.68 -8.18
C VAL A 43 -0.63 18.50 -6.83
N ASN A 44 -1.09 19.61 -6.24
CA ASN A 44 -1.81 19.59 -4.98
C ASN A 44 -3.25 19.12 -5.19
N THR A 45 -3.78 18.33 -4.25
CA THR A 45 -5.20 17.95 -4.22
C THR A 45 -6.12 19.18 -4.19
N GLU A 46 -5.69 20.30 -3.61
CA GLU A 46 -6.43 21.56 -3.63
C GLU A 46 -6.60 22.13 -5.05
N ASP A 47 -5.68 21.86 -5.97
CA ASP A 47 -5.75 22.34 -7.35
C ASP A 47 -6.67 21.45 -8.22
N ILE A 48 -6.67 20.14 -7.98
CA ILE A 48 -7.46 19.16 -8.75
C ILE A 48 -8.91 19.13 -8.28
N ALA A 49 -9.13 19.21 -6.97
CA ALA A 49 -10.44 19.09 -6.34
C ALA A 49 -10.52 19.98 -5.10
N PRO A 50 -10.65 21.31 -5.29
CA PRO A 50 -10.73 22.25 -4.17
C PRO A 50 -11.97 21.96 -3.33
N VAL A 51 -11.75 21.58 -2.07
CA VAL A 51 -12.84 21.47 -1.10
C VAL A 51 -13.13 22.86 -0.56
N GLN A 52 -14.34 23.36 -0.81
CA GLN A 52 -14.76 24.64 -0.26
C GLN A 52 -15.01 24.49 1.24
N VAL A 53 -14.15 25.09 2.06
CA VAL A 53 -14.37 25.23 3.50
C VAL A 53 -15.36 26.37 3.71
N ARG A 54 -16.53 26.06 4.27
CA ARG A 54 -17.57 27.05 4.60
C ARG A 54 -17.70 27.22 6.09
N THR A 55 -17.99 28.44 6.50
CA THR A 55 -18.34 28.81 7.87
C THR A 55 -19.80 28.47 8.17
N GLN A 56 -20.15 28.42 9.46
CA GLN A 56 -21.52 28.15 9.88
C GLN A 56 -22.51 29.20 9.36
N ASP A 57 -22.13 30.48 9.40
CA ASP A 57 -22.98 31.59 8.94
C ASP A 57 -23.29 31.50 7.44
N GLU A 58 -22.31 31.14 6.62
CA GLU A 58 -22.48 30.95 5.16
C GLU A 58 -23.45 29.81 4.85
N VAL A 59 -23.33 28.68 5.57
CA VAL A 59 -24.23 27.53 5.39
C VAL A 59 -25.68 27.87 5.77
N MET A 60 -25.88 28.69 6.81
CA MET A 60 -27.22 29.10 7.26
C MET A 60 -27.89 30.08 6.30
N ALA A 61 -27.12 30.92 5.59
CA ALA A 61 -27.65 31.93 4.67
C ALA A 61 -28.28 31.35 3.39
N GLU A 62 -27.81 30.18 2.93
CA GLU A 62 -28.31 29.52 1.71
C GLU A 62 -29.68 28.85 1.87
N SER A 63 -30.17 28.70 3.12
CA SER A 63 -31.44 28.04 3.44
C SER A 63 -32.63 29.01 3.56
N GLN A 64 -32.48 30.24 3.08
CA GLN A 64 -33.51 31.30 3.07
C GLN A 64 -34.00 31.59 1.65
#